data_AF-A0A7K0IAB1-F1
#
_entry.id   AF-A0A7K0IAB1-F1
#
_cell.length_a   1.000
_cell.length_b   1.000
_cell.length_c   1.000
_cell.angle_alpha   90.00
_cell.angle_beta   90.00
_cell.angle_gamma   90.00
#
_symmetry.space_group_name_H-M   'P 1'
#
loop_
_entity.id
_entity.type
_entity.pdbx_description
1 polymer ?
#
loop_
_entity_poly.entity_id
_entity_poly.type
_entity_poly.pdbx_seq_one_letter_code
_entity_poly.pdbx_strand_id
1 'polypeptide(L)'
;MSDETHADEQKDDAMSERTAPAYRAIFFDLDGTLLPMEIDEFMRTYFEALGAYVARFGVAPEAFMAGMKAGIKNMAAHDDGRPNSDAFWEGWFAHVDADACDWTAELDRFYEVEFGAIGAGVAPNPAAARAVDALASKGYPLVLATMPMFPERAVRWRLEWAGIDPDKFSRLTNFANSTSVKPKPSYYAENLAAAGLCGADVLMVGNNTVEDLGIQALGADAFLVTDHLLDPTDGGFDLATVKHGTMEEFAAWAEALPACAEHATGIDAGLVDAAACERVLAENLAGDAPAAPGAGFTINGIEG
;
A
#
# COMPACT_ATOMS: atom_id res chain seq x y z
N MET A 1 2.43 22.67 -59.35
CA MET A 1 2.95 23.87 -58.67
C MET A 1 1.84 24.33 -57.73
N SER A 2 1.51 23.57 -56.68
CA SER A 2 2.20 23.45 -55.38
C SER A 2 2.34 24.79 -54.69
N ASP A 3 1.39 25.09 -53.79
CA ASP A 3 1.67 25.51 -52.41
C ASP A 3 0.34 25.78 -51.69
N GLU A 4 0.03 24.96 -50.69
CA GLU A 4 -0.74 25.32 -49.49
C GLU A 4 -0.87 24.10 -48.57
N THR A 5 0.24 23.72 -47.93
CA THR A 5 0.25 22.80 -46.77
C THR A 5 1.31 23.28 -45.78
N HIS A 6 1.01 24.37 -45.06
CA HIS A 6 1.82 24.91 -43.96
C HIS A 6 0.90 25.51 -42.89
N ALA A 7 0.06 24.66 -42.29
CA ALA A 7 -0.79 25.08 -41.17
C ALA A 7 -1.02 24.00 -40.09
N ASP A 8 -0.41 22.82 -40.19
CA ASP A 8 -0.70 21.70 -39.25
C ASP A 8 0.49 21.29 -38.36
N GLU A 9 1.69 21.88 -38.52
CA GLU A 9 2.87 21.51 -37.70
C GLU A 9 3.10 22.42 -36.48
N GLN A 10 2.17 23.32 -36.15
CA GLN A 10 2.32 24.27 -35.03
C GLN A 10 1.35 24.08 -33.86
N LYS A 11 0.63 22.94 -33.81
CA LYS A 11 -0.26 22.62 -32.68
C LYS A 11 0.28 21.57 -31.69
N ASP A 12 1.35 20.87 -32.04
CA ASP A 12 1.93 19.83 -31.17
C ASP A 12 3.02 20.35 -30.21
N ASP A 13 3.46 21.60 -30.36
CA ASP A 13 4.54 22.22 -29.56
C ASP A 13 4.03 23.05 -28.37
N ALA A 14 2.73 22.97 -28.07
CA ALA A 14 2.10 23.67 -26.93
C ALA A 14 1.76 22.73 -25.75
N MET A 15 2.38 21.55 -25.69
CA MET A 15 2.46 20.77 -24.45
C MET A 15 3.56 21.38 -23.58
N SER A 16 3.24 22.56 -23.05
CA SER A 16 3.91 23.31 -22.00
C SER A 16 5.02 22.53 -21.28
N GLU A 17 6.24 23.08 -21.34
CA GLU A 17 7.34 22.88 -20.38
C GLU A 17 6.89 23.24 -18.95
N ARG A 18 5.89 22.53 -18.43
CA ARG A 18 5.75 22.36 -16.99
C ARG A 18 6.91 21.46 -16.62
N THR A 19 7.93 22.02 -15.98
CA THR A 19 8.95 21.25 -15.26
C THR A 19 8.22 20.10 -14.56
N ALA A 20 8.60 18.86 -14.88
CA ALA A 20 8.01 17.67 -14.27
C ALA A 20 7.95 17.88 -12.74
N PRO A 21 6.86 17.50 -12.06
CA PRO A 21 6.77 17.68 -10.61
C PRO A 21 8.00 17.08 -9.93
N ALA A 22 8.65 17.86 -9.08
CA ALA A 22 9.84 17.42 -8.36
C ALA A 22 9.40 16.61 -7.13
N TYR A 23 9.02 15.34 -7.34
CA TYR A 23 8.74 14.44 -6.23
C TYR A 23 9.99 14.22 -5.37
N ARG A 24 9.80 14.17 -4.06
CA ARG A 24 10.86 13.97 -3.07
C ARG A 24 10.84 12.57 -2.46
N ALA A 25 9.75 11.83 -2.64
CA ALA A 25 9.62 10.41 -2.39
C ALA A 25 8.52 9.80 -3.27
N ILE A 26 8.60 8.50 -3.53
CA ILE A 26 7.56 7.73 -4.24
C ILE A 26 7.00 6.69 -3.28
N PHE A 27 5.68 6.69 -3.13
CA PHE A 27 4.94 5.74 -2.30
C PHE A 27 4.31 4.69 -3.21
N PHE A 28 4.40 3.43 -2.83
CA PHE A 28 3.85 2.32 -3.60
C PHE A 28 2.88 1.51 -2.76
N ASP A 29 1.75 1.15 -3.36
CA ASP A 29 1.03 -0.04 -2.94
C ASP A 29 1.74 -1.32 -3.43
N LEU A 30 1.33 -2.48 -2.91
CA LEU A 30 1.92 -3.79 -3.22
C LEU A 30 0.97 -4.65 -4.05
N ASP A 31 -0.16 -5.05 -3.46
CA ASP A 31 -1.00 -6.15 -3.96
C ASP A 31 -1.90 -5.67 -5.11
N GLY A 32 -1.65 -6.17 -6.33
CA GLY A 32 -2.27 -5.68 -7.56
C GLY A 32 -1.56 -4.46 -8.17
N THR A 33 -0.58 -3.89 -7.48
CA THR A 33 0.30 -2.81 -7.98
C THR A 33 1.67 -3.36 -8.37
N LEU A 34 2.58 -3.56 -7.41
CA LEU A 34 3.92 -4.09 -7.65
C LEU A 34 3.92 -5.63 -7.78
N LEU A 35 3.00 -6.29 -7.08
CA LEU A 35 2.80 -7.73 -7.11
C LEU A 35 1.50 -8.04 -7.86
N PRO A 36 1.56 -8.52 -9.12
CA PRO A 36 0.36 -8.94 -9.84
C PRO A 36 -0.21 -10.20 -9.18
N MET A 37 -1.40 -10.11 -8.57
CA MET A 37 -1.96 -11.21 -7.80
C MET A 37 -3.49 -11.14 -7.73
N GLU A 38 -4.13 -12.31 -7.85
CA GLU A 38 -5.54 -12.49 -7.57
C GLU A 38 -5.74 -12.57 -6.05
N ILE A 39 -6.14 -11.44 -5.44
CA ILE A 39 -6.14 -11.24 -3.99
C ILE A 39 -7.05 -12.26 -3.27
N ASP A 40 -8.21 -12.59 -3.83
CA ASP A 40 -9.13 -13.59 -3.27
C ASP A 40 -8.51 -14.99 -3.20
N GLU A 41 -7.79 -15.40 -4.24
CA GLU A 41 -7.11 -16.70 -4.28
C GLU A 41 -5.97 -16.76 -3.26
N PHE A 42 -5.18 -15.69 -3.19
CA PHE A 42 -4.12 -15.55 -2.19
C PHE A 42 -4.66 -15.65 -0.77
N MET A 43 -5.70 -14.89 -0.44
CA MET A 43 -6.28 -14.88 0.92
C MET A 43 -6.88 -16.22 1.31
N ARG A 44 -7.56 -16.91 0.37
CA ARG A 44 -8.06 -18.26 0.62
C ARG A 44 -6.93 -19.22 0.98
N THR A 45 -5.84 -19.20 0.22
CA THR A 45 -4.66 -20.06 0.44
C THR A 45 -3.96 -19.71 1.75
N TYR A 46 -3.83 -18.41 2.04
CA TYR A 46 -3.26 -17.91 3.29
C TYR A 46 -4.07 -18.35 4.52
N PHE A 47 -5.39 -18.17 4.52
CA PHE A 47 -6.21 -18.58 5.65
C PHE A 47 -6.27 -20.09 5.83
N GLU A 48 -6.24 -20.87 4.74
CA GLU A 48 -6.13 -22.33 4.83
C GLU A 48 -4.80 -22.75 5.49
N ALA A 49 -3.68 -22.17 5.04
CA ALA A 49 -2.35 -22.46 5.59
C ALA A 49 -2.24 -22.04 7.06
N LEU A 50 -2.66 -20.82 7.40
CA LEU A 50 -2.62 -20.31 8.76
C LEU A 50 -3.57 -21.10 9.68
N GLY A 51 -4.79 -21.40 9.23
CA GLY A 51 -5.75 -22.20 9.98
C GLY A 51 -5.20 -23.60 10.29
N ALA A 52 -4.59 -24.27 9.31
CA ALA A 52 -3.91 -25.55 9.51
C ALA A 52 -2.72 -25.43 10.46
N TYR A 53 -1.98 -24.33 10.39
CA TYR A 53 -0.86 -24.05 11.29
C TYR A 53 -1.36 -23.94 12.74
N VAL A 54 -2.33 -23.06 13.02
CA VAL A 54 -2.79 -22.80 14.41
C VAL A 54 -3.59 -23.96 15.01
N ALA A 55 -4.19 -24.82 14.19
CA ALA A 55 -4.89 -26.01 14.66
C ALA A 55 -3.99 -26.96 15.49
N ARG A 56 -2.67 -26.94 15.27
CA ARG A 56 -1.70 -27.72 16.05
C ARG A 56 -1.65 -27.31 17.54
N PHE A 57 -2.14 -26.11 17.87
CA PHE A 57 -2.22 -25.58 19.23
C PHE A 57 -3.64 -25.68 19.82
N GLY A 58 -4.53 -26.43 19.19
CA GLY A 58 -5.90 -26.66 19.69
C GLY A 58 -6.91 -25.60 19.28
N VAL A 59 -6.59 -24.71 18.35
CA VAL A 59 -7.55 -23.73 17.82
C VAL A 59 -8.52 -24.41 16.86
N ALA A 60 -9.81 -24.37 17.19
CA ALA A 60 -10.87 -24.88 16.32
C ALA A 60 -11.05 -23.96 15.09
N PRO A 61 -11.42 -24.48 13.91
CA PRO A 61 -11.63 -23.67 12.70
C PRO A 61 -12.61 -22.49 12.89
N GLU A 62 -13.68 -22.68 13.65
CA GLU A 62 -14.66 -21.64 13.94
C GLU A 62 -14.06 -20.52 14.81
N ALA A 63 -13.26 -20.89 15.82
CA ALA A 63 -12.54 -19.95 16.67
C ALA A 63 -11.47 -19.19 15.90
N PHE A 64 -10.75 -19.87 15.00
CA PHE A 64 -9.80 -19.26 14.07
C PHE A 64 -10.47 -18.18 13.22
N MET A 65 -11.54 -18.54 12.50
CA MET A 65 -12.24 -17.59 11.64
C MET A 65 -12.85 -16.43 12.42
N ALA A 66 -13.42 -16.68 13.60
CA ALA A 66 -13.95 -15.63 14.47
C ALA A 66 -12.85 -14.69 14.97
N GLY A 67 -11.72 -15.24 15.42
CA GLY A 67 -10.55 -14.47 15.84
C GLY A 67 -9.96 -13.61 14.72
N MET A 68 -9.76 -14.18 13.52
CA MET A 68 -9.30 -13.43 12.34
C MET A 68 -10.24 -12.27 12.02
N LYS A 69 -11.55 -12.54 11.97
CA LYS A 69 -12.58 -11.52 11.70
C LYS A 69 -12.55 -10.40 12.73
N ALA A 70 -12.52 -10.76 14.02
CA ALA A 70 -12.49 -9.80 15.12
C ALA A 70 -11.21 -8.95 15.10
N GLY A 71 -10.05 -9.56 14.90
CA GLY A 71 -8.77 -8.84 14.82
C GLY A 71 -8.71 -7.87 13.63
N ILE A 72 -9.10 -8.32 12.44
CA ILE A 72 -9.16 -7.47 11.23
C ILE A 72 -10.13 -6.31 11.42
N LYS A 73 -11.32 -6.58 11.97
CA LYS A 73 -12.31 -5.55 12.28
C LYS A 73 -11.75 -4.53 13.27
N ASN A 74 -11.07 -4.98 14.32
CA ASN A 74 -10.47 -4.09 15.31
C ASN A 74 -9.42 -3.18 14.66
N MET A 75 -8.48 -3.73 13.87
CA MET A 75 -7.49 -2.95 13.11
C MET A 75 -8.13 -1.90 12.21
N ALA A 76 -9.22 -2.25 11.52
CA ALA A 76 -9.89 -1.31 10.64
C ALA A 76 -10.67 -0.24 11.40
N ALA A 77 -11.22 -0.55 12.58
CA ALA A 77 -12.11 0.33 13.31
C ALA A 77 -11.40 1.30 14.27
N HIS A 78 -10.30 0.89 14.90
CA HIS A 78 -9.69 1.71 15.96
C HIS A 78 -9.08 3.02 15.43
N ASP A 79 -9.03 4.01 16.31
CA ASP A 79 -8.54 5.37 16.10
C ASP A 79 -7.86 5.95 17.37
N ASP A 80 -7.49 5.07 18.31
CA ASP A 80 -6.94 5.36 19.63
C ASP A 80 -5.41 5.51 19.66
N GLY A 81 -4.76 5.46 18.50
CA GLY A 81 -3.32 5.71 18.33
C GLY A 81 -2.40 4.55 18.75
N ARG A 82 -2.94 3.40 19.15
CA ARG A 82 -2.13 2.18 19.35
C ARG A 82 -1.78 1.54 18.01
N PRO A 83 -0.75 0.67 17.95
CA PRO A 83 -0.44 -0.08 16.74
C PRO A 83 -1.59 -1.02 16.32
N ASN A 84 -1.76 -1.22 15.02
CA ASN A 84 -2.77 -2.15 14.49
C ASN A 84 -2.57 -3.57 15.06
N SER A 85 -1.33 -3.99 15.35
CA SER A 85 -1.01 -5.28 15.97
C SER A 85 -1.70 -5.45 17.34
N ASP A 86 -1.77 -4.40 18.14
CA ASP A 86 -2.42 -4.46 19.46
C ASP A 86 -3.93 -4.63 19.32
N ALA A 87 -4.53 -3.91 18.35
CA ALA A 87 -5.94 -4.03 18.01
C ALA A 87 -6.28 -5.44 17.47
N PHE A 88 -5.39 -6.00 16.64
CA PHE A 88 -5.52 -7.37 16.13
C PHE A 88 -5.51 -8.39 17.27
N TRP A 89 -4.51 -8.34 18.15
CA TRP A 89 -4.37 -9.28 19.25
C TRP A 89 -5.56 -9.24 20.21
N GLU A 90 -6.08 -8.04 20.50
CA GLU A 90 -7.31 -7.91 21.31
C GLU A 90 -8.50 -8.65 20.67
N GLY A 91 -8.71 -8.49 19.36
CA GLY A 91 -9.80 -9.16 18.66
C GLY A 91 -9.58 -10.68 18.55
N TRP A 92 -8.36 -11.10 18.25
CA TRP A 92 -7.98 -12.50 18.15
C TRP A 92 -8.20 -13.25 19.47
N PHE A 93 -7.71 -12.70 20.59
CA PHE A 93 -7.82 -13.33 21.90
C PHE A 93 -9.23 -13.28 22.53
N ALA A 94 -10.18 -12.59 21.90
CA ALA A 94 -11.60 -12.73 22.25
C ALA A 94 -12.16 -14.12 21.88
N HIS A 95 -11.50 -14.84 20.98
CA HIS A 95 -11.94 -16.13 20.44
C HIS A 95 -10.92 -17.26 20.58
N VAL A 96 -9.64 -16.91 20.70
CA VAL A 96 -8.52 -17.85 20.80
C VAL A 96 -7.88 -17.74 22.18
N ASP A 97 -7.56 -18.87 22.78
CA ASP A 97 -6.88 -18.91 24.09
C ASP A 97 -5.47 -18.31 23.98
N ALA A 98 -5.23 -17.21 24.69
CA ALA A 98 -3.95 -16.50 24.70
C ALA A 98 -2.81 -17.33 25.30
N ASP A 99 -3.13 -18.31 26.14
CA ASP A 99 -2.15 -19.16 26.82
C ASP A 99 -1.90 -20.50 26.10
N ALA A 100 -2.55 -20.74 24.95
CA ALA A 100 -2.43 -22.01 24.21
C ALA A 100 -1.00 -22.28 23.70
N CYS A 101 -0.26 -21.23 23.35
CA CYS A 101 1.15 -21.28 22.98
C CYS A 101 1.79 -19.88 23.08
N ASP A 102 3.10 -19.79 22.80
CA ASP A 102 3.75 -18.51 22.54
C ASP A 102 3.35 -18.02 21.14
N TRP A 103 2.22 -17.33 21.05
CA TRP A 103 1.62 -16.90 19.79
C TRP A 103 2.56 -16.06 18.92
N THR A 104 3.33 -15.15 19.53
CA THR A 104 4.30 -14.34 18.79
C THR A 104 5.36 -15.25 18.16
N ALA A 105 6.01 -16.11 18.95
CA ALA A 105 7.05 -16.98 18.44
C ALA A 105 6.53 -17.98 17.39
N GLU A 106 5.31 -18.49 17.55
CA GLU A 106 4.74 -19.46 16.61
C GLU A 106 4.27 -18.81 15.31
N LEU A 107 3.69 -17.61 15.35
CA LEU A 107 3.34 -16.89 14.12
C LEU A 107 4.59 -16.40 13.39
N ASP A 108 5.64 -15.96 14.08
CA ASP A 108 6.91 -15.60 13.44
C ASP A 108 7.48 -16.77 12.62
N ARG A 109 7.42 -18.00 13.15
CA ARG A 109 7.83 -19.20 12.41
C ARG A 109 6.96 -19.46 11.19
N PHE A 110 5.63 -19.34 11.34
CA PHE A 110 4.71 -19.47 10.21
C PHE A 110 5.04 -18.48 9.09
N TYR A 111 5.25 -17.21 9.45
CA TYR A 111 5.58 -16.17 8.47
C TYR A 111 6.96 -16.33 7.87
N GLU A 112 7.91 -16.92 8.60
CA GLU A 112 9.25 -17.20 8.07
C GLU A 112 9.26 -18.35 7.05
N VAL A 113 8.38 -19.35 7.19
CA VAL A 113 8.45 -20.58 6.40
C VAL A 113 7.18 -20.83 5.59
N GLU A 114 6.09 -21.21 6.25
CA GLU A 114 4.86 -21.64 5.57
C GLU A 114 4.21 -20.52 4.75
N PHE A 115 4.24 -19.28 5.23
CA PHE A 115 3.75 -18.14 4.47
C PHE A 115 4.56 -17.90 3.20
N GLY A 116 5.89 -17.98 3.28
CA GLY A 116 6.79 -17.83 2.14
C GLY A 116 6.48 -18.81 1.00
N ALA A 117 6.06 -20.03 1.35
CA ALA A 117 5.68 -21.07 0.40
C ALA A 117 4.37 -20.79 -0.35
N ILE A 118 3.51 -19.89 0.14
CA ILE A 118 2.25 -19.51 -0.54
C ILE A 118 2.54 -18.86 -1.90
N GLY A 119 3.63 -18.10 -2.01
CA GLY A 119 4.04 -17.46 -3.27
C GLY A 119 4.59 -18.42 -4.32
N ALA A 120 4.60 -19.74 -4.07
CA ALA A 120 5.08 -20.72 -5.04
C ALA A 120 4.24 -20.65 -6.33
N GLY A 121 4.89 -20.27 -7.43
CA GLY A 121 4.23 -20.14 -8.74
C GLY A 121 3.70 -18.75 -9.04
N VAL A 122 3.83 -17.79 -8.11
CA VAL A 122 3.61 -16.38 -8.43
C VAL A 122 4.63 -15.94 -9.46
N ALA A 123 4.14 -15.37 -10.56
CA ALA A 123 4.97 -14.83 -11.62
C ALA A 123 5.08 -13.31 -11.43
N PRO A 124 6.29 -12.76 -11.21
CA PRO A 124 6.46 -11.31 -11.08
C PRO A 124 6.14 -10.60 -12.40
N ASN A 125 5.75 -9.32 -12.32
CA ASN A 125 5.76 -8.43 -13.47
C ASN A 125 7.15 -7.75 -13.55
N PRO A 126 8.00 -8.05 -14.56
CA PRO A 126 9.33 -7.45 -14.66
C PRO A 126 9.33 -5.92 -14.74
N ALA A 127 8.22 -5.31 -15.20
CA ALA A 127 8.08 -3.85 -15.24
C ALA A 127 8.06 -3.24 -13.83
N ALA A 128 7.51 -3.93 -12.82
CA ALA A 128 7.50 -3.45 -11.45
C ALA A 128 8.91 -3.32 -10.87
N ALA A 129 9.74 -4.36 -11.04
CA ALA A 129 11.15 -4.33 -10.63
C ALA A 129 11.94 -3.25 -11.39
N ARG A 130 11.71 -3.09 -12.70
CA ARG A 130 12.33 -2.02 -13.50
C ARG A 130 11.98 -0.63 -12.97
N ALA A 131 10.71 -0.37 -12.66
CA ALA A 131 10.27 0.91 -12.14
C ALA A 131 10.94 1.24 -10.79
N VAL A 132 10.93 0.28 -9.85
CA VAL A 132 11.57 0.40 -8.54
C VAL A 132 13.08 0.65 -8.68
N ASP A 133 13.76 -0.09 -9.56
CA ASP A 133 15.20 0.06 -9.79
C ASP A 133 15.56 1.41 -10.41
N ALA A 134 14.76 1.87 -11.38
CA ALA A 134 14.94 3.17 -12.01
C ALA A 134 14.80 4.30 -10.98
N LEU A 135 13.78 4.24 -10.11
CA LEU A 135 13.56 5.27 -9.09
C LEU A 135 14.63 5.24 -8.00
N ALA A 136 14.98 4.07 -7.49
CA ALA A 136 16.01 3.91 -6.47
C ALA A 136 17.39 4.39 -6.99
N SER A 137 17.78 4.01 -8.22
CA SER A 137 19.05 4.43 -8.83
C SER A 137 19.13 5.94 -9.10
N LYS A 138 17.97 6.60 -9.24
CA LYS A 138 17.84 8.06 -9.36
C LYS A 138 17.79 8.78 -8.02
N GLY A 139 17.85 8.05 -6.91
CA GLY A 139 17.88 8.62 -5.56
C GLY A 139 16.52 9.00 -5.01
N TYR A 140 15.41 8.52 -5.60
CA TYR A 140 14.09 8.67 -4.97
C TYR A 140 13.97 7.71 -3.78
N PRO A 141 13.69 8.21 -2.57
CA PRO A 141 13.30 7.36 -1.45
C PRO A 141 11.97 6.69 -1.75
N LEU A 142 11.89 5.40 -1.45
CA LEU A 142 10.71 4.59 -1.70
C LEU A 142 10.06 4.20 -0.38
N VAL A 143 8.74 4.37 -0.28
CA VAL A 143 7.93 3.89 0.84
C VAL A 143 6.94 2.89 0.29
N LEU A 144 6.91 1.68 0.86
CA LEU A 144 5.84 0.75 0.56
C LEU A 144 4.68 1.05 1.50
N ALA A 145 3.72 1.80 1.00
CA ALA A 145 2.50 2.19 1.68
C ALA A 145 1.38 1.19 1.35
N THR A 146 1.55 -0.09 1.65
CA THR A 146 0.53 -1.13 1.49
C THR A 146 -0.44 -1.20 2.69
N MET A 147 -1.57 -1.88 2.55
CA MET A 147 -2.54 -2.06 3.65
C MET A 147 -1.84 -2.67 4.89
N PRO A 148 -1.77 -1.95 6.03
CA PRO A 148 -0.91 -2.33 7.15
C PRO A 148 -1.61 -3.32 8.10
N MET A 149 -2.03 -4.46 7.57
CA MET A 149 -2.72 -5.53 8.32
C MET A 149 -1.90 -6.82 8.43
N PHE A 150 -0.78 -6.89 7.72
CA PHE A 150 0.16 -8.00 7.75
C PHE A 150 1.40 -7.66 8.57
N PRO A 151 2.12 -8.65 9.14
CA PRO A 151 3.45 -8.44 9.68
C PRO A 151 4.46 -8.09 8.60
N GLU A 152 5.56 -7.44 8.99
CA GLU A 152 6.63 -7.05 8.08
C GLU A 152 7.16 -8.23 7.27
N ARG A 153 7.31 -9.42 7.88
CA ARG A 153 7.84 -10.59 7.16
C ARG A 153 6.95 -11.00 5.98
N ALA A 154 5.63 -10.93 6.14
CA ALA A 154 4.68 -11.20 5.06
C ALA A 154 4.75 -10.14 3.94
N VAL A 155 5.02 -8.88 4.28
CA VAL A 155 5.23 -7.80 3.31
C VAL A 155 6.52 -8.05 2.52
N ARG A 156 7.62 -8.41 3.20
CA ARG A 156 8.91 -8.73 2.55
C ARG A 156 8.79 -9.92 1.59
N TRP A 157 8.10 -10.99 1.99
CA TRP A 157 7.85 -12.13 1.10
C TRP A 157 7.14 -11.73 -0.19
N ARG A 158 6.11 -10.89 -0.09
CA ARG A 158 5.36 -10.42 -1.27
C ARG A 158 6.21 -9.55 -2.21
N LEU A 159 7.10 -8.73 -1.67
CA LEU A 159 8.09 -8.01 -2.49
C LEU A 159 9.07 -8.97 -3.17
N GLU A 160 9.56 -9.98 -2.45
CA GLU A 160 10.43 -11.02 -3.03
C GLU A 160 9.71 -11.79 -4.15
N TRP A 161 8.43 -12.12 -3.98
CA TRP A 161 7.60 -12.74 -5.02
C TRP A 161 7.42 -11.83 -6.24
N ALA A 162 7.39 -10.51 -6.04
CA ALA A 162 7.38 -9.51 -7.11
C ALA A 162 8.75 -9.35 -7.81
N GLY A 163 9.79 -10.08 -7.36
CA GLY A 163 11.15 -9.94 -7.87
C GLY A 163 11.82 -8.63 -7.45
N ILE A 164 11.33 -8.02 -6.36
CA ILE A 164 11.79 -6.73 -5.85
C ILE A 164 12.55 -6.96 -4.55
N ASP A 165 13.71 -6.32 -4.43
CA ASP A 165 14.49 -6.30 -3.20
C ASP A 165 13.81 -5.40 -2.16
N PRO A 166 13.34 -5.94 -1.01
CA PRO A 166 12.67 -5.15 0.01
C PRO A 166 13.53 -4.02 0.59
N ASP A 167 14.85 -4.16 0.59
CA ASP A 167 15.76 -3.19 1.20
C ASP A 167 15.94 -1.91 0.34
N LYS A 168 15.31 -1.85 -0.83
CA LYS A 168 15.16 -0.62 -1.63
C LYS A 168 14.15 0.36 -1.03
N PHE A 169 13.29 -0.10 -0.14
CA PHE A 169 12.30 0.73 0.53
C PHE A 169 12.84 1.22 1.87
N SER A 170 12.71 2.52 2.12
CA SER A 170 13.08 3.14 3.40
C SER A 170 12.08 2.85 4.51
N ARG A 171 10.84 2.48 4.14
CA ARG A 171 9.76 2.10 5.05
C ARG A 171 8.86 1.08 4.39
N LEU A 172 8.49 0.04 5.14
CA LEU A 172 7.49 -0.96 4.78
C LEU A 172 6.34 -0.86 5.80
N THR A 173 5.17 -0.38 5.40
CA THR A 173 4.02 -0.35 6.30
C THR A 173 3.57 -1.76 6.65
N ASN A 174 3.30 -1.98 7.93
CA ASN A 174 2.89 -3.26 8.49
C ASN A 174 2.08 -3.01 9.76
N PHE A 175 1.42 -4.03 10.27
CA PHE A 175 0.52 -3.85 11.41
C PHE A 175 1.19 -3.37 12.72
N ALA A 176 2.52 -3.46 12.85
CA ALA A 176 3.23 -3.13 14.09
C ALA A 176 3.82 -1.72 14.05
N ASN A 177 3.96 -1.11 12.85
CA ASN A 177 4.47 0.24 12.67
C ASN A 177 3.43 1.24 12.16
N SER A 178 2.17 0.84 12.07
CA SER A 178 1.03 1.66 11.67
C SER A 178 -0.05 1.67 12.75
N THR A 179 -0.74 2.80 12.88
CA THR A 179 -1.84 2.98 13.85
C THR A 179 -3.17 3.27 13.15
N SER A 180 -3.20 3.14 11.83
CA SER A 180 -4.33 3.40 10.95
C SER A 180 -4.24 2.49 9.72
N VAL A 181 -5.29 2.48 8.88
CA VAL A 181 -5.37 1.67 7.65
C VAL A 181 -5.84 2.53 6.47
N LYS A 182 -5.62 2.07 5.23
CA LYS A 182 -6.25 2.70 4.04
C LYS A 182 -7.78 2.59 4.11
N PRO A 183 -8.55 3.51 3.53
CA PRO A 183 -8.16 4.81 2.93
C PRO A 183 -8.06 5.97 3.94
N LYS A 184 -8.00 5.70 5.26
CA LYS A 184 -8.11 6.77 6.27
C LYS A 184 -7.03 7.84 6.06
N PRO A 185 -7.36 9.14 6.06
CA PRO A 185 -6.36 10.20 5.95
C PRO A 185 -5.26 10.13 7.02
N SER A 186 -5.58 9.64 8.22
CA SER A 186 -4.61 9.39 9.29
C SER A 186 -3.50 8.42 8.89
N TYR A 187 -3.80 7.38 8.10
CA TYR A 187 -2.80 6.44 7.59
C TYR A 187 -1.83 7.15 6.63
N TYR A 188 -2.35 8.00 5.75
CA TYR A 188 -1.48 8.74 4.85
C TYR A 188 -0.66 9.81 5.57
N ALA A 189 -1.24 10.47 6.56
CA ALA A 189 -0.55 11.46 7.38
C ALA A 189 0.60 10.82 8.18
N GLU A 190 0.43 9.59 8.68
CA GLU A 190 1.50 8.87 9.39
C GLU A 190 2.71 8.63 8.47
N ASN A 191 2.49 8.27 7.20
CA ASN A 191 3.55 7.98 6.25
C ASN A 191 4.23 9.25 5.71
N LEU A 192 3.47 10.33 5.52
CA LEU A 192 4.01 11.65 5.23
C LEU A 192 4.87 12.18 6.40
N ALA A 193 4.39 12.00 7.64
CA ALA A 193 5.14 12.35 8.84
C ALA A 193 6.44 11.52 8.98
N ALA A 194 6.38 10.21 8.71
CA ALA A 194 7.56 9.34 8.66
C ALA A 194 8.60 9.85 7.67
N ALA A 195 8.16 10.36 6.51
CA ALA A 195 9.03 10.88 5.47
C ALA A 195 9.48 12.34 5.69
N GLY A 196 8.87 13.06 6.64
CA GLY A 196 9.09 14.50 6.83
C GLY A 196 8.65 15.34 5.62
N LEU A 197 7.59 14.90 4.93
CA LEU A 197 7.08 15.50 3.69
C LEU A 197 5.65 16.01 3.86
N CYS A 198 5.25 16.94 3.00
CA CYS A 198 3.85 17.26 2.74
C CYS A 198 3.33 16.42 1.56
N GLY A 199 2.01 16.35 1.38
CA GLY A 199 1.44 15.53 0.30
C GLY A 199 1.94 15.96 -1.08
N ALA A 200 2.05 17.26 -1.33
CA ALA A 200 2.50 17.81 -2.63
C ALA A 200 3.90 17.33 -3.09
N ASP A 201 4.73 16.83 -2.16
CA ASP A 201 6.06 16.31 -2.43
C ASP A 201 6.06 14.82 -2.86
N VAL A 202 4.91 14.14 -2.79
CA VAL A 202 4.78 12.68 -2.93
C VAL A 202 3.93 12.29 -4.13
N LEU A 203 4.37 11.24 -4.82
CA LEU A 203 3.55 10.46 -5.75
C LEU A 203 3.17 9.14 -5.07
N MET A 204 1.88 8.86 -4.95
CA MET A 204 1.39 7.51 -4.63
C MET A 204 1.11 6.72 -5.90
N VAL A 205 1.63 5.51 -5.97
CA VAL A 205 1.42 4.59 -7.08
C VAL A 205 0.65 3.40 -6.53
N GLY A 206 -0.55 3.17 -7.06
CA GLY A 206 -1.45 2.12 -6.58
C GLY A 206 -2.40 1.64 -7.66
N ASN A 207 -3.31 0.74 -7.35
CA ASN A 207 -4.29 0.18 -8.29
C ASN A 207 -5.73 0.32 -7.79
N ASN A 208 -5.97 0.91 -6.62
CA ASN A 208 -7.30 1.04 -6.04
C ASN A 208 -7.80 2.49 -6.02
N THR A 209 -8.96 2.74 -6.66
CA THR A 209 -9.54 4.09 -6.83
C THR A 209 -10.04 4.71 -5.52
N VAL A 210 -10.19 3.92 -4.45
CA VAL A 210 -10.61 4.40 -3.13
C VAL A 210 -9.47 4.30 -2.13
N GLU A 211 -8.85 3.12 -2.04
CA GLU A 211 -7.80 2.87 -1.05
C GLU A 211 -6.59 3.75 -1.32
N ASP A 212 -5.98 3.67 -2.51
CA ASP A 212 -4.73 4.36 -2.82
C ASP A 212 -4.93 5.84 -3.11
N LEU A 213 -6.01 6.20 -3.81
CA LEU A 213 -6.34 7.60 -4.06
C LEU A 213 -6.75 8.37 -2.79
N GLY A 214 -7.01 7.70 -1.68
CA GLY A 214 -7.25 8.33 -0.38
C GLY A 214 -6.14 9.32 0.02
N ILE A 215 -4.90 9.13 -0.45
CA ILE A 215 -3.80 10.06 -0.21
C ILE A 215 -4.03 11.46 -0.79
N GLN A 216 -4.84 11.57 -1.85
CA GLN A 216 -5.10 12.85 -2.53
C GLN A 216 -5.83 13.83 -1.62
N ALA A 217 -6.53 13.35 -0.59
CA ALA A 217 -7.10 14.18 0.47
C ALA A 217 -6.04 14.99 1.22
N LEU A 218 -4.77 14.57 1.18
CA LEU A 218 -3.62 15.28 1.75
C LEU A 218 -2.81 16.06 0.71
N GLY A 219 -3.35 16.25 -0.50
CA GLY A 219 -2.72 17.03 -1.57
C GLY A 219 -1.61 16.29 -2.33
N ALA A 220 -1.46 14.97 -2.14
CA ALA A 220 -0.53 14.17 -2.90
C ALA A 220 -1.00 13.91 -4.33
N ASP A 221 -0.03 13.75 -5.22
CA ASP A 221 -0.27 13.27 -6.58
C ASP A 221 -0.40 11.75 -6.57
N ALA A 222 -1.07 11.20 -7.58
CA ALA A 222 -1.30 9.76 -7.67
C ALA A 222 -1.19 9.25 -9.10
N PHE A 223 -0.72 8.01 -9.24
CA PHE A 223 -0.71 7.23 -10.47
C PHE A 223 -1.43 5.90 -10.23
N LEU A 224 -2.47 5.63 -11.02
CA LEU A 224 -3.17 4.35 -11.02
C LEU A 224 -2.59 3.38 -12.05
N VAL A 225 -2.07 2.25 -11.56
CA VAL A 225 -1.70 1.10 -12.37
C VAL A 225 -2.96 0.35 -12.78
N THR A 226 -3.16 0.15 -14.08
CA THR A 226 -4.42 -0.35 -14.63
C THR A 226 -4.46 -1.86 -14.86
N ASP A 227 -3.33 -2.57 -14.75
CA ASP A 227 -3.23 -4.02 -15.02
C ASP A 227 -4.19 -4.85 -14.15
N HIS A 228 -4.33 -4.46 -12.87
CA HIS A 228 -5.23 -5.08 -11.89
C HIS A 228 -6.06 -4.01 -11.16
N LEU A 229 -6.63 -3.07 -11.92
CA LEU A 229 -7.39 -1.95 -11.35
C LEU A 229 -8.57 -2.44 -10.49
N LEU A 230 -8.66 -1.91 -9.26
CA LEU A 230 -9.77 -2.10 -8.35
C LEU A 230 -10.57 -0.81 -8.23
N ASP A 231 -11.84 -0.87 -8.62
CA ASP A 231 -12.77 0.24 -8.51
C ASP A 231 -14.04 -0.19 -7.76
N PRO A 232 -14.07 -0.01 -6.43
CA PRO A 232 -15.24 -0.35 -5.63
C PRO A 232 -16.33 0.74 -5.66
N THR A 233 -16.20 1.78 -6.49
CA THR A 233 -17.18 2.88 -6.54
C THR A 233 -18.46 2.48 -7.30
N ASP A 234 -19.61 2.92 -6.79
CA ASP A 234 -20.87 2.77 -7.50
C ASP A 234 -20.90 3.72 -8.71
N GLY A 235 -20.96 3.15 -9.91
CA GLY A 235 -21.08 3.91 -11.16
C GLY A 235 -19.77 4.13 -11.93
N GLY A 236 -18.65 3.65 -11.39
CA GLY A 236 -17.34 3.68 -12.03
C GLY A 236 -16.58 5.01 -11.82
N PHE A 237 -15.27 4.90 -11.71
CA PHE A 237 -14.35 6.01 -11.52
C PHE A 237 -13.86 6.58 -12.86
N ASP A 238 -13.87 7.90 -13.00
CA ASP A 238 -13.34 8.58 -14.19
C ASP A 238 -11.81 8.66 -14.14
N LEU A 239 -11.14 7.68 -14.78
CA LEU A 239 -9.68 7.61 -14.86
C LEU A 239 -9.04 8.86 -15.46
N ALA A 240 -9.75 9.68 -16.25
CA ALA A 240 -9.18 10.90 -16.82
C ALA A 240 -8.83 11.96 -15.76
N THR A 241 -9.33 11.80 -14.52
CA THR A 241 -9.10 12.71 -13.40
C THR A 241 -7.77 12.47 -12.67
N VAL A 242 -7.08 11.37 -12.96
CA VAL A 242 -5.83 10.97 -12.30
C VAL A 242 -4.85 10.42 -13.33
N LYS A 243 -3.54 10.47 -13.04
CA LYS A 243 -2.55 9.80 -13.90
C LYS A 243 -2.80 8.30 -13.84
N HIS A 244 -2.70 7.64 -14.97
CA HIS A 244 -2.93 6.21 -15.04
C HIS A 244 -2.19 5.61 -16.23
N GLY A 245 -2.02 4.30 -16.18
CA GLY A 245 -1.40 3.50 -17.23
C GLY A 245 -1.09 2.11 -16.72
N THR A 246 -0.60 1.26 -17.61
CA THR A 246 -0.08 -0.05 -17.22
C THR A 246 1.21 0.09 -16.40
N MET A 247 1.61 -0.96 -15.69
CA MET A 247 2.89 -1.01 -15.00
C MET A 247 4.07 -0.85 -15.98
N GLU A 248 3.92 -1.30 -17.22
CA GLU A 248 4.92 -1.08 -18.28
C GLU A 248 5.06 0.42 -18.64
N GLU A 249 3.94 1.13 -18.77
CA GLU A 249 3.93 2.58 -19.03
C GLU A 249 4.48 3.35 -17.83
N PHE A 250 4.14 2.93 -16.60
CA PHE A 250 4.71 3.50 -15.39
C PHE A 250 6.22 3.28 -15.30
N ALA A 251 6.71 2.09 -15.63
CA ALA A 251 8.15 1.78 -15.66
C ALA A 251 8.89 2.66 -16.68
N ALA A 252 8.35 2.81 -17.90
CA ALA A 252 8.91 3.69 -18.92
C ALA A 252 8.93 5.16 -18.46
N TRP A 253 7.87 5.61 -17.79
CA TRP A 253 7.82 6.95 -17.20
C TRP A 253 8.86 7.13 -16.08
N ALA A 254 8.97 6.16 -15.17
CA ALA A 254 9.96 6.15 -14.10
C ALA A 254 11.40 6.16 -14.65
N GLU A 255 11.67 5.45 -15.74
CA GLU A 255 12.94 5.44 -16.47
C GLU A 255 13.24 6.78 -17.17
N ALA A 256 12.22 7.56 -17.54
CA ALA A 256 12.36 8.88 -18.14
C ALA A 256 12.50 10.03 -17.13
N LEU A 257 12.16 9.81 -15.85
CA LEU A 257 12.30 10.85 -14.81
C LEU A 257 13.75 11.34 -14.65
N PRO A 258 13.99 12.61 -14.29
CA PRO A 258 15.31 13.07 -13.87
C PRO A 258 15.75 12.40 -12.55
N ALA A 259 17.01 12.57 -12.17
CA ALA A 259 17.46 12.22 -10.82
C ALA A 259 16.71 13.06 -9.77
N CYS A 260 16.45 12.47 -8.59
CA CYS A 260 15.79 13.17 -7.50
C CYS A 260 16.70 14.29 -6.97
N ALA A 261 16.28 15.54 -7.18
CA ALA A 261 17.07 16.71 -6.76
C ALA A 261 17.03 16.95 -5.25
N GLU A 262 15.89 16.67 -4.61
CA GLU A 262 15.61 16.99 -3.21
C GLU A 262 14.99 15.79 -2.47
N HIS A 263 15.73 14.70 -2.36
CA HIS A 263 15.26 13.48 -1.71
C HIS A 263 14.93 13.70 -0.21
N ALA A 264 13.85 13.08 0.26
CA ALA A 264 13.60 12.95 1.68
C ALA A 264 14.73 12.17 2.38
N THR A 265 15.08 12.56 3.60
CA THR A 265 16.16 11.95 4.38
C THR A 265 15.66 11.59 5.76
N GLY A 266 16.18 10.50 6.34
CA GLY A 266 15.85 10.10 7.70
C GLY A 266 14.41 9.61 7.85
N ILE A 267 13.88 8.93 6.81
CA ILE A 267 12.54 8.34 6.84
C ILE A 267 12.47 7.34 7.99
N ASP A 268 11.50 7.53 8.89
CA ASP A 268 11.29 6.62 10.00
C ASP A 268 10.67 5.30 9.49
N ALA A 269 11.27 4.16 9.84
CA ALA A 269 10.76 2.84 9.48
C ALA A 269 9.78 2.27 10.53
N GLY A 270 9.75 2.85 11.74
CA GLY A 270 8.97 2.39 12.90
C GLY A 270 7.68 3.16 13.13
N LEU A 271 7.17 3.12 14.36
CA LEU A 271 6.01 3.92 14.75
C LEU A 271 6.36 5.40 14.77
N VAL A 272 5.46 6.23 14.23
CA VAL A 272 5.62 7.68 14.22
C VAL A 272 4.88 8.29 15.41
N ASP A 273 5.46 9.34 15.99
CA ASP A 273 4.85 10.11 17.08
C ASP A 273 3.47 10.64 16.68
N ALA A 274 2.46 10.38 17.52
CA ALA A 274 1.07 10.76 17.25
C ALA A 274 0.91 12.27 17.00
N ALA A 275 1.62 13.11 17.76
CA ALA A 275 1.54 14.55 17.56
C ALA A 275 2.16 14.99 16.23
N ALA A 276 3.15 14.27 15.70
CA ALA A 276 3.67 14.50 14.35
C ALA A 276 2.63 14.13 13.27
N CYS A 277 1.98 12.97 13.41
CA CYS A 277 0.91 12.54 12.51
C CYS A 277 -0.25 13.54 12.49
N GLU A 278 -0.71 14.00 13.67
CA GLU A 278 -1.79 14.99 13.80
C GLU A 278 -1.43 16.33 13.16
N ARG A 279 -0.19 16.81 13.32
CA ARG A 279 0.28 18.03 12.66
C ARG A 279 0.23 17.90 11.15
N VAL A 280 0.81 16.83 10.60
CA VAL A 280 0.82 16.59 9.15
C VAL A 280 -0.60 16.47 8.61
N LEU A 281 -1.49 15.75 9.31
CA LEU A 281 -2.90 15.65 8.93
C LEU A 281 -3.55 17.03 8.87
N ALA A 282 -3.41 17.84 9.93
CA ALA A 282 -4.03 19.16 10.00
C ALA A 282 -3.47 20.15 8.96
N GLU A 283 -2.19 20.05 8.61
CA GLU A 283 -1.52 20.92 7.64
C GLU A 283 -1.84 20.57 6.19
N ASN A 284 -2.18 19.30 5.90
CA ASN A 284 -2.31 18.80 4.52
C ASN A 284 -3.76 18.49 4.10
N LEU A 285 -4.67 18.25 5.05
CA LEU A 285 -6.03 17.84 4.72
C LEU A 285 -6.78 18.93 3.94
N ALA A 286 -7.13 18.62 2.69
CA ALA A 286 -7.89 19.49 1.81
C ALA A 286 -9.40 19.25 1.99
N GLY A 287 -10.07 20.09 2.76
CA GLY A 287 -11.54 20.03 2.94
C GLY A 287 -12.00 18.91 3.89
N ASP A 288 -13.26 18.48 3.76
CA ASP A 288 -13.83 17.42 4.60
C ASP A 288 -13.24 16.05 4.21
N ALA A 289 -12.70 15.32 5.19
CA ALA A 289 -12.10 14.00 5.00
C ALA A 289 -13.08 12.99 4.35
N PRO A 290 -12.62 12.11 3.44
CA PRO A 290 -13.42 10.96 3.05
C PRO A 290 -13.77 10.14 4.30
N ALA A 291 -15.05 9.79 4.44
CA ALA A 291 -15.50 8.96 5.55
C ALA A 291 -14.73 7.63 5.54
N ALA A 292 -14.34 7.16 6.71
CA ALA A 292 -13.85 5.78 6.86
C ALA A 292 -14.86 4.83 6.19
N PRO A 293 -14.43 3.72 5.57
CA PRO A 293 -15.36 2.72 5.12
C PRO A 293 -16.32 2.40 6.26
N GLY A 294 -17.62 2.51 6.00
CA GLY A 294 -18.65 2.12 6.97
C GLY A 294 -18.44 0.66 7.39
N ALA A 295 -19.15 0.22 8.43
CA ALA A 295 -19.06 -1.12 9.02
C ALA A 295 -19.50 -2.28 8.08
N GLY A 296 -18.87 -2.35 6.92
CA GLY A 296 -19.14 -3.22 5.79
C GLY A 296 -18.06 -2.98 4.75
N PHE A 297 -16.79 -3.17 5.14
CA PHE A 297 -15.74 -3.42 4.17
C PHE A 297 -15.55 -4.94 4.07
N THR A 298 -15.34 -5.43 2.86
CA THR A 298 -15.03 -6.83 2.62
C THR A 298 -13.56 -6.91 2.30
N ILE A 299 -12.74 -7.44 3.22
CA ILE A 299 -11.39 -7.88 2.84
C ILE A 299 -11.55 -9.30 2.33
N ASN A 300 -11.57 -9.45 1.00
CA ASN A 300 -11.42 -10.75 0.34
C ASN A 300 -12.38 -11.83 0.88
N GLY A 301 -13.66 -11.48 0.98
CA GLY A 301 -14.74 -12.34 1.50
C GLY A 301 -14.94 -12.36 3.02
N ILE A 302 -14.09 -11.69 3.82
CA ILE A 302 -14.34 -11.46 5.25
C ILE A 302 -14.97 -10.07 5.42
N GLU A 303 -16.27 -10.06 5.70
CA GLU A 303 -17.01 -8.85 6.07
C GLU A 303 -16.54 -8.34 7.44
N GLY A 304 -16.15 -7.06 7.54
CA GLY A 304 -15.93 -6.35 8.80
C GLY A 304 -17.22 -5.94 9.50
#